data_AF-A0A1Q8QQ49-F1
#
_entry.id   AF-A0A1Q8QQ49-F1
#
_cell.length_a   1.000
_cell.length_b   1.000
_cell.length_c   1.000
_cell.angle_alpha   90.00
_cell.angle_beta   90.00
_cell.angle_gamma   90.00
#
_symmetry.space_group_name_H-M   'P 1'
#
loop_
_entity.id
_entity.type
_entity.pdbx_description
1 polymer ?
#
loop_
_entity_poly.entity_id
_entity_poly.type
_entity_poly.pdbx_seq_one_letter_code
_entity_poly.pdbx_strand_id
1 'polypeptide(L)' 'MDSKYYATWEEYLAEHPELEGKPAQAIAPKIEKYEDVLFTFIMDLVL' A
#
# COMPACT_ATOMS: atom_id res chain seq x y z
N MET A 1 12.28 -0.03 12.37
CA MET A 1 12.07 1.36 11.89
C MET A 1 10.56 1.48 11.89
N ASP A 2 9.97 1.43 13.09
CA ASP A 2 8.59 0.95 13.25
C ASP A 2 7.66 2.14 13.25
N SER A 3 7.47 2.71 12.06
CA SER A 3 6.40 3.68 11.85
C SER A 3 5.12 2.89 11.57
N LYS A 4 4.03 3.26 12.27
CA LYS A 4 2.68 2.73 11.99
C LYS A 4 2.26 2.91 10.52
N TYR A 5 2.91 3.82 9.80
CA TYR A 5 2.60 4.20 8.42
C TYR A 5 3.58 3.62 7.40
N TYR A 6 4.54 2.80 7.84
CA TYR A 6 5.50 2.17 6.96
C TYR A 6 5.46 0.66 7.17
N ALA A 7 4.95 -0.05 6.19
CA ALA A 7 5.01 -1.50 6.10
C ALA A 7 5.81 -1.88 4.86
N THR A 8 6.65 -2.90 4.98
CA THR A 8 7.32 -3.48 3.82
C THR A 8 6.35 -4.32 3.01
N TRP A 9 6.67 -4.55 1.73
CA TRP A 9 5.85 -5.39 0.85
C TRP A 9 5.70 -6.83 1.39
N GLU A 10 6.71 -7.35 2.08
CA GLU A 10 6.68 -8.68 2.70
C GLU A 10 5.69 -8.74 3.87
N GLU A 11 5.67 -7.70 4.70
CA GLU A 11 4.70 -7.57 5.80
C GLU A 11 3.28 -7.39 5.26
N TYR A 12 3.10 -6.57 4.22
CA TYR A 12 1.81 -6.38 3.55
C TYR A 12 1.27 -7.69 2.95
N LEU A 13 2.11 -8.48 2.27
CA LEU A 13 1.70 -9.78 1.73
C LEU A 13 1.34 -10.80 2.83
N ALA A 14 2.03 -10.77 3.97
CA ALA A 14 1.72 -11.65 5.09
C ALA A 14 0.32 -11.37 5.67
N GLU A 15 -0.14 -10.12 5.61
CA GLU A 15 -1.50 -9.72 6.02
C GLU A 15 -2.54 -9.93 4.91
N HIS A 16 -2.10 -10.07 3.66
CA HIS A 16 -2.96 -10.17 2.46
C HIS A 16 -2.67 -11.43 1.62
N PRO A 17 -2.97 -12.64 2.14
CA PRO A 17 -2.76 -13.90 1.43
C PRO A 17 -3.56 -14.00 0.11
N GLU A 18 -4.58 -13.17 -0.12
CA GLU A 18 -5.35 -13.06 -1.37
C GLU A 18 -4.55 -12.51 -2.57
N LEU A 19 -3.34 -12.01 -2.32
CA LEU A 19 -2.41 -11.53 -3.33
C LEU A 19 -1.35 -12.58 -3.69
N GLU A 20 -1.29 -13.69 -2.96
CA GLU A 20 -0.35 -14.79 -3.21
C GLU A 20 -0.61 -15.42 -4.59
N GLY A 21 0.44 -15.52 -5.41
CA GLY A 21 0.37 -16.04 -6.78
C GLY A 21 -0.01 -15.01 -7.86
N LYS A 22 -0.30 -13.76 -7.49
CA LYS A 22 -0.47 -12.68 -8.48
C LYS A 22 0.88 -12.00 -8.79
N PRO A 23 1.08 -11.46 -10.01
CA PRO A 23 2.36 -10.84 -10.38
C PRO A 23 2.62 -9.57 -9.56
N ALA A 24 3.48 -9.70 -8.54
CA ALA A 24 3.84 -8.61 -7.62
C ALA A 24 4.31 -7.34 -8.35
N GLN A 25 5.08 -7.52 -9.43
CA GLN A 25 5.59 -6.43 -10.29
C GLN A 25 4.50 -5.54 -10.91
N ALA A 26 3.27 -6.05 -11.05
CA ALA A 26 2.15 -5.30 -11.62
C ALA A 26 1.17 -4.78 -10.56
N ILE A 27 1.20 -5.37 -9.36
CA ILE A 27 0.27 -5.06 -8.26
C ILE A 27 0.87 -4.05 -7.31
N ALA A 28 2.12 -4.23 -6.90
CA ALA A 28 2.83 -3.31 -6.02
C ALA A 28 2.73 -1.85 -6.49
N PRO A 29 3.08 -1.49 -7.76
CA PRO A 29 2.98 -0.09 -8.21
C PRO A 29 1.53 0.41 -8.33
N LYS A 30 0.53 -0.48 -8.41
CA LYS A 30 -0.88 -0.08 -8.40
C LYS A 30 -1.35 0.24 -6.99
N ILE A 31 -0.98 -0.58 -6.01
CA ILE A 31 -1.34 -0.39 -4.60
C ILE A 31 -0.73 0.90 -4.09
N GLU A 32 0.57 1.10 -4.32
CA GLU A 32 1.28 2.33 -3.96
C GLU A 32 0.59 3.57 -4.55
N LYS A 33 0.20 3.52 -5.84
CA LYS A 33 -0.54 4.62 -6.47
C LYS A 33 -1.91 4.88 -5.82
N TYR A 34 -2.63 3.83 -5.41
CA TYR A 34 -3.91 4.01 -4.71
C TYR A 34 -3.71 4.62 -3.32
N GLU A 35 -2.66 4.20 -2.60
CA GLU A 35 -2.29 4.77 -1.31
C GLU A 35 -1.94 6.26 -1.43
N ASP A 36 -1.14 6.64 -2.43
CA ASP A 36 -0.81 8.05 -2.71
C ASP A 36 -2.05 8.90 -3.01
N VAL A 37 -2.97 8.38 -3.83
CA VAL A 37 -4.21 9.08 -4.17
C VAL A 37 -5.10 9.24 -2.95
N LEU A 38 -5.24 8.20 -2.12
CA LEU A 38 -6.02 8.26 -0.89
C LEU A 38 -5.40 9.21 0.13
N PHE A 39 -4.08 9.19 0.27
CA PHE A 39 -3.36 10.10 1.14
C PHE A 39 -3.57 11.55 0.70
N THR A 40 -3.39 11.84 -0.59
CA THR A 40 -3.60 13.18 -1.16
C THR A 40 -5.04 13.62 -0.96
N PHE A 41 -6.02 12.76 -1.24
CA PHE A 41 -7.43 13.04 -1.03
C PHE A 41 -7.76 13.38 0.43
N ILE A 42 -7.22 12.63 1.39
CA ILE A 42 -7.44 12.91 2.82
C ILE A 42 -6.78 14.24 3.20
N MET A 43 -5.56 14.51 2.74
CA MET A 43 -4.87 15.77 3.02
C MET A 43 -5.62 16.97 2.45
N ASP A 44 -6.21 16.84 1.25
CA ASP A 44 -7.04 17.88 0.61
C ASP A 44 -8.35 18.14 1.35
N LEU A 45 -8.88 17.16 2.10
CA LEU A 45 -10.08 17.35 2.93
C LEU A 45 -9.80 18.01 4.27
N VAL A 46 -8.56 17.92 4.76
CA VAL A 46 -8.14 18.43 6.07
C VAL A 46 -7.56 19.85 5.97
N LEU A 47 -7.02 20.23 4.81
CA LEU A 47 -6.52 21.58 4.50
C LEU A 47 -7.65 22.53 4.05
#